data_AF-A0AA35WQU1-F1
#
_entry.id   AF-A0AA35WQU1-F1
#
_cell.length_a   1.000
_cell.length_b   1.000
_cell.length_c   1.000
_cell.angle_alpha   90.00
_cell.angle_beta   90.00
_cell.angle_gamma   90.00
#
_symmetry.space_group_name_H-M   'P 1'
#
loop_
_entity.id
_entity.type
_entity.pdbx_description
1 polymer ?
#
loop_
_entity_poly.entity_id
_entity_poly.type
_entity_poly.pdbx_seq_one_letter_code
_entity_poly.pdbx_strand_id
1 'polypeptide(L)'
;MNLVDYAHEGTGFPTWHRQLLLWFEREIQVQTKNHTFRLPYWDWRDPSQREILFKKERLGESVDGVVIGDLFTNWTTSCWEDTKGIEYPIPICNPTISSNQVLRRCPNPKLCIKENPNWPSASDVNEAINIEDYDAIAFDRYVNQSKKPSFRNFMEGFVVKSDGCEEDDTLCTPAKSSSMPAVTRKLHNTVHIILGVGDLECSIAFEYQGVMSCVAASPNDPIFINHHAMIDCMLENWIKKNKDILYYPLCEQIREGHRKYDYIVPFMPLYTHHQMFNTSDNFGYECPDLFSTQATIKASTTFVMIVAAVALIMTVF
;
A
#
# COMPACT_ATOMS: atom_id res chain seq x y z
N MET A 1 5.73 22.45 -10.61
CA MET A 1 4.31 22.04 -10.42
C MET A 1 4.39 20.73 -9.68
N ASN A 2 3.99 20.68 -8.40
CA ASN A 2 3.96 19.43 -7.65
C ASN A 2 2.81 18.60 -8.23
N LEU A 3 3.08 17.36 -8.68
CA LEU A 3 1.99 16.44 -8.99
C LEU A 3 1.16 16.25 -7.72
N VAL A 4 -0.16 16.34 -7.88
CA VAL A 4 -1.11 16.08 -6.79
C VAL A 4 -1.28 14.58 -6.68
N ASP A 5 -1.02 14.02 -5.50
CA ASP A 5 -1.38 12.65 -5.14
C ASP A 5 -2.66 12.69 -4.31
N TYR A 6 -3.63 11.84 -4.64
CA TYR A 6 -4.95 11.74 -3.98
C TYR A 6 -5.07 10.49 -3.09
N ALA A 7 -4.06 9.63 -3.10
CA ALA A 7 -4.06 8.32 -2.47
C ALA A 7 -2.90 8.13 -1.47
N HIS A 8 -1.86 8.96 -1.53
CA HIS A 8 -0.65 8.85 -0.70
C HIS A 8 -0.20 10.19 -0.12
N GLU A 9 0.79 10.08 0.77
CA GLU A 9 1.52 11.14 1.43
C GLU A 9 0.62 12.09 2.23
N GLY A 10 -0.58 11.66 2.60
CA GLY A 10 -1.58 12.51 3.26
C GLY A 10 -2.64 11.72 4.02
N THR A 11 -3.45 12.42 4.81
CA THR A 11 -4.47 11.83 5.71
C THR A 11 -5.40 10.83 5.01
N GLY A 12 -5.65 11.01 3.72
CA GLY A 12 -6.49 10.09 2.93
C GLY A 12 -5.91 8.69 2.69
N PHE A 13 -4.61 8.46 2.92
CA PHE A 13 -3.91 7.24 2.50
C PHE A 13 -4.62 5.93 2.86
N PRO A 14 -4.91 5.63 4.14
CA PRO A 14 -5.42 4.31 4.47
C PRO A 14 -6.91 4.17 4.16
N THR A 15 -7.66 5.28 4.12
CA THR A 15 -9.09 5.27 3.76
C THR A 15 -9.31 5.12 2.26
N TRP A 16 -8.42 5.70 1.45
CA TRP A 16 -8.39 5.50 0.00
C TRP A 16 -8.15 4.01 -0.33
N HIS A 17 -7.11 3.42 0.26
CA HIS A 17 -6.79 2.01 0.04
C HIS A 17 -7.83 1.04 0.61
N ARG A 18 -8.48 1.38 1.74
CA ARG A 18 -9.64 0.62 2.23
C ARG A 18 -10.77 0.58 1.22
N GLN A 19 -11.13 1.73 0.64
CA GLN A 19 -12.17 1.78 -0.40
C GLN A 19 -11.78 0.96 -1.63
N LEU A 20 -10.50 1.01 -2.04
CA LEU A 20 -9.99 0.17 -3.12
C LEU A 20 -10.19 -1.32 -2.84
N LEU A 21 -9.83 -1.78 -1.64
CA LEU A 21 -9.95 -3.19 -1.25
C LEU A 21 -11.41 -3.64 -1.15
N LEU A 22 -12.29 -2.82 -0.56
CA LEU A 22 -13.72 -3.12 -0.46
C LEU A 22 -14.37 -3.22 -1.84
N TRP A 23 -14.04 -2.29 -2.75
CA TRP A 23 -14.48 -2.34 -4.13
C TRP A 23 -13.96 -3.61 -4.84
N PHE A 24 -12.67 -3.89 -4.75
CA PHE A 24 -12.04 -5.04 -5.40
C PHE A 24 -12.60 -6.38 -4.90
N GLU A 25 -12.77 -6.54 -3.58
CA GLU A 25 -13.39 -7.72 -2.98
C GLU A 25 -14.83 -7.90 -3.49
N ARG A 26 -15.60 -6.81 -3.53
CA ARG A 26 -16.98 -6.85 -3.99
C ARG A 26 -17.08 -7.27 -5.45
N GLU A 27 -16.21 -6.76 -6.32
CA GLU A 27 -16.17 -7.17 -7.71
C GLU A 27 -15.86 -8.66 -7.84
N ILE A 28 -14.88 -9.20 -7.10
CA ILE A 28 -14.61 -10.64 -7.10
C ILE A 28 -15.84 -11.44 -6.63
N GLN A 29 -16.50 -11.02 -5.55
CA GLN A 29 -17.71 -11.69 -5.06
C GLN A 29 -18.81 -11.73 -6.12
N VAL A 30 -18.99 -10.65 -6.87
CA VAL A 30 -19.99 -10.54 -7.95
C VAL A 30 -19.61 -11.44 -9.13
N GLN A 31 -18.38 -11.32 -9.63
CA GLN A 31 -17.90 -12.06 -10.81
C GLN A 31 -17.89 -13.58 -10.55
N THR A 32 -17.53 -14.00 -9.33
CA THR A 32 -17.46 -15.43 -8.95
C THR A 32 -18.77 -15.98 -8.38
N LYS A 33 -19.77 -15.12 -8.12
CA LYS A 33 -20.99 -15.46 -7.37
C LYS A 33 -20.71 -16.05 -5.98
N ASN A 34 -19.54 -15.74 -5.41
CA ASN A 34 -19.14 -16.18 -4.08
C ASN A 34 -19.20 -15.02 -3.10
N HIS A 35 -20.38 -14.74 -2.54
CA HIS A 35 -20.57 -13.62 -1.61
C HIS A 35 -19.86 -13.77 -0.25
N THR A 36 -19.34 -14.97 0.06
CA THR A 36 -18.52 -15.22 1.26
C THR A 36 -17.03 -15.11 0.98
N PHE A 37 -16.62 -14.84 -0.27
CA PHE A 37 -15.24 -14.58 -0.62
C PHE A 37 -14.69 -13.39 0.20
N ARG A 38 -13.47 -13.54 0.70
CA ARG A 38 -12.73 -12.50 1.42
C ARG A 38 -11.30 -12.42 0.93
N LEU A 39 -10.76 -11.20 0.87
CA LEU A 39 -9.36 -10.96 0.54
C LEU A 39 -8.45 -11.41 1.70
N PRO A 40 -7.43 -12.26 1.45
CA PRO A 40 -6.44 -12.59 2.46
C PRO A 40 -5.40 -11.47 2.56
N TYR A 41 -4.99 -11.15 3.78
CA TYR A 41 -3.84 -10.30 4.03
C TYR A 41 -2.53 -11.08 3.95
N TRP A 42 -1.41 -10.38 3.76
CA TRP A 42 -0.07 -10.95 3.80
C TRP A 42 0.70 -10.46 5.02
N ASP A 43 0.88 -11.35 6.00
CA ASP A 43 1.65 -11.06 7.21
C ASP A 43 3.16 -11.10 6.97
N TRP A 44 3.70 -10.08 6.33
CA TRP A 44 5.14 -9.98 6.06
C TRP A 44 6.00 -9.84 7.34
N ARG A 45 5.39 -9.67 8.53
CA ARG A 45 6.13 -9.63 9.80
C ARG A 45 6.72 -11.00 10.14
N ASP A 46 6.01 -12.06 9.79
CA ASP A 46 6.44 -13.44 10.00
C ASP A 46 7.33 -13.89 8.82
N PRO A 47 8.63 -14.18 9.06
CA PRO A 47 9.51 -14.71 8.01
C PRO A 47 8.97 -15.96 7.31
N SER A 48 8.17 -16.78 7.99
CA SER A 48 7.55 -17.98 7.41
C SER A 48 6.51 -17.66 6.32
N GLN A 49 5.92 -16.46 6.36
CA GLN A 49 4.89 -16.01 5.43
C GLN A 49 5.45 -15.18 4.27
N ARG A 50 6.68 -14.66 4.35
CA ARG A 50 7.27 -13.77 3.33
C ARG A 50 7.35 -14.40 1.95
N GLU A 51 7.71 -15.68 1.88
CA GLU A 51 7.87 -16.42 0.63
C GLU A 51 6.63 -17.26 0.27
N ILE A 52 5.62 -17.32 1.15
CA ILE A 52 4.48 -18.22 0.97
C ILE A 52 3.66 -17.87 -0.28
N LEU A 53 3.67 -16.61 -0.71
CA LEU A 53 2.97 -16.15 -1.91
C LEU A 53 3.81 -16.32 -3.19
N PHE A 54 5.13 -16.51 -3.08
CA PHE A 54 6.05 -16.62 -4.21
C PHE A 54 6.13 -18.02 -4.83
N LYS A 55 5.14 -18.87 -4.56
CA LYS A 55 5.07 -20.21 -5.14
C LYS A 55 4.38 -20.18 -6.50
N LYS A 56 4.75 -21.10 -7.40
CA LYS A 56 4.20 -21.19 -8.77
C LYS A 56 2.68 -21.32 -8.78
N GLU A 57 2.15 -22.13 -7.88
CA GLU A 57 0.72 -22.37 -7.71
C GLU A 57 -0.04 -21.21 -7.01
N ARG A 58 0.66 -20.11 -6.72
CA ARG A 58 0.14 -18.91 -6.06
C ARG A 58 0.40 -17.66 -6.90
N LEU A 59 1.19 -16.70 -6.40
CA LEU A 59 1.47 -15.43 -7.09
C LEU A 59 2.75 -15.49 -7.94
N GLY A 60 3.32 -16.67 -8.14
CA GLY A 60 4.51 -16.91 -8.96
C GLY A 60 5.84 -16.68 -8.23
N GLU A 61 6.85 -17.43 -8.64
CA GLU A 61 8.25 -17.27 -8.23
C GLU A 61 8.90 -16.14 -9.04
N SER A 62 9.95 -15.53 -8.49
CA SER A 62 10.77 -14.56 -9.23
C SER A 62 12.03 -15.25 -9.76
N VAL A 63 12.22 -15.21 -11.07
CA VAL A 63 13.44 -15.67 -11.76
C VAL A 63 14.03 -14.48 -12.50
N ASP A 64 15.19 -14.01 -12.03
CA ASP A 64 15.86 -12.79 -12.55
C ASP A 64 14.93 -11.56 -12.60
N GLY A 65 14.07 -11.45 -11.58
CA GLY A 65 13.10 -10.39 -11.45
C GLY A 65 11.80 -10.58 -12.24
N VAL A 66 11.69 -11.61 -13.07
CA VAL A 66 10.47 -11.92 -13.84
C VAL A 66 9.60 -12.91 -13.07
N VAL A 67 8.30 -12.67 -13.00
CA VAL A 67 7.36 -13.55 -12.30
C VAL A 67 7.00 -14.75 -13.19
N ILE A 68 7.27 -15.96 -12.69
CA ILE A 68 6.95 -17.23 -13.34
C ILE A 68 6.01 -18.02 -12.44
N GLY A 69 4.88 -18.49 -12.97
CA GLY A 69 3.90 -19.27 -12.21
C GLY A 69 2.71 -19.72 -13.05
N ASP A 70 1.83 -20.50 -12.45
CA ASP A 70 0.74 -21.18 -13.17
C ASP A 70 -0.24 -20.18 -13.82
N LEU A 71 -0.39 -18.99 -13.24
CA LEU A 71 -1.32 -17.95 -13.71
C LEU A 71 -0.61 -16.71 -14.26
N PHE A 72 0.51 -16.34 -13.65
CA PHE A 72 1.10 -15.01 -13.82
C PHE A 72 2.28 -14.98 -14.81
N THR A 73 2.69 -16.12 -15.39
CA THR A 73 3.80 -16.18 -16.37
C THR A 73 3.56 -15.27 -17.58
N ASN A 74 2.33 -15.24 -18.09
CA ASN A 74 1.97 -14.43 -19.27
C ASN A 74 1.29 -13.11 -18.89
N TRP A 75 1.35 -12.72 -17.61
CA TRP A 75 0.74 -11.48 -17.15
C TRP A 75 1.53 -10.28 -17.69
N THR A 76 0.83 -9.39 -18.38
CA THR A 76 1.40 -8.13 -18.88
C THR A 76 0.93 -6.97 -18.02
N THR A 77 1.74 -5.93 -17.92
CA THR A 77 1.39 -4.74 -17.14
C THR A 77 0.68 -3.67 -17.99
N SER A 78 -0.04 -2.77 -17.34
CA SER A 78 -0.68 -1.60 -17.94
C SER A 78 -0.23 -0.32 -17.21
N CYS A 79 -0.31 0.83 -17.87
CA CYS A 79 0.04 2.14 -17.30
C CYS A 79 1.49 2.29 -16.80
N TRP A 80 2.37 1.35 -17.15
CA TRP A 80 3.76 1.30 -16.70
C TRP A 80 4.68 2.18 -17.55
N GLU A 81 4.49 2.17 -18.87
CA GLU A 81 5.31 2.95 -19.81
C GLU A 81 4.84 4.39 -19.99
N ASP A 82 3.57 4.67 -19.70
CA ASP A 82 2.94 5.99 -19.79
C ASP A 82 3.46 6.97 -18.73
N THR A 83 4.50 6.61 -17.96
CA THR A 83 5.19 7.52 -17.02
C THR A 83 6.54 8.03 -17.59
N LYS A 84 6.91 7.66 -18.83
CA LYS A 84 8.18 8.03 -19.49
C LYS A 84 8.25 9.53 -19.83
N GLY A 85 9.05 10.30 -19.10
CA GLY A 85 9.67 11.55 -19.61
C GLY A 85 8.72 12.56 -20.27
N ILE A 86 7.50 12.69 -19.76
CA ILE A 86 6.42 13.35 -20.51
C ILE A 86 6.50 14.88 -20.39
N GLU A 87 6.57 15.54 -21.55
CA GLU A 87 6.19 16.93 -21.70
C GLU A 87 4.72 17.11 -21.31
N TYR A 88 4.44 18.09 -20.46
CA TYR A 88 3.09 18.37 -20.00
C TYR A 88 2.13 18.68 -21.17
N PRO A 89 0.89 18.17 -21.14
CA PRO A 89 0.26 17.37 -20.07
C PRO A 89 0.49 15.84 -20.22
N ILE A 90 0.65 15.15 -19.07
CA ILE A 90 0.68 13.68 -18.99
C ILE A 90 -0.67 13.13 -19.48
N PRO A 91 -0.73 12.32 -20.55
CA PRO A 91 -1.97 11.67 -20.97
C PRO A 91 -2.45 10.70 -19.89
N ILE A 92 -3.78 10.64 -19.70
CA ILE A 92 -4.41 9.65 -18.82
C ILE A 92 -4.09 8.26 -19.38
N CYS A 93 -3.64 7.34 -18.52
CA CYS A 93 -3.36 5.97 -18.95
C CYS A 93 -4.57 5.36 -19.66
N ASN A 94 -4.32 4.71 -20.79
CA ASN A 94 -5.30 3.84 -21.43
C ASN A 94 -5.06 2.39 -20.98
N PRO A 95 -5.88 1.82 -20.08
CA PRO A 95 -5.66 0.48 -19.54
C PRO A 95 -5.89 -0.63 -20.58
N THR A 96 -6.45 -0.32 -21.75
CA THR A 96 -6.59 -1.29 -22.86
C THR A 96 -5.28 -1.51 -23.62
N ILE A 97 -4.29 -0.64 -23.43
CA ILE A 97 -2.98 -0.75 -24.05
C ILE A 97 -2.05 -1.42 -23.05
N SER A 98 -1.73 -2.70 -23.34
CA SER A 98 -0.66 -3.39 -22.61
C SER A 98 0.66 -2.64 -22.84
N SER A 99 1.43 -2.48 -21.76
CA SER A 99 2.81 -1.99 -21.85
C SER A 99 3.73 -2.98 -22.59
N ASN A 100 3.26 -4.21 -22.86
CA ASN A 100 4.06 -5.35 -23.30
C ASN A 100 5.23 -5.68 -22.34
N GLN A 101 5.24 -5.12 -21.14
CA GLN A 101 6.20 -5.47 -20.09
C GLN A 101 5.66 -6.67 -19.33
N VAL A 102 6.53 -7.66 -19.15
CA VAL A 102 6.26 -8.81 -18.27
C VAL A 102 6.17 -8.36 -16.83
N LEU A 103 5.35 -9.05 -16.03
CA LEU A 103 5.28 -8.80 -14.60
C LEU A 103 6.67 -9.03 -13.95
N ARG A 104 7.21 -7.97 -13.35
CA ARG A 104 8.48 -8.03 -12.61
C ARG A 104 8.28 -7.87 -11.11
N ARG A 105 8.91 -8.73 -10.31
CA ARG A 105 8.93 -8.71 -8.85
C ARG A 105 10.28 -9.21 -8.36
N CYS A 106 10.80 -8.65 -7.28
CA CYS A 106 12.06 -9.02 -6.64
C CYS A 106 13.27 -9.06 -7.59
N PRO A 107 13.53 -8.01 -8.39
CA PRO A 107 14.68 -8.00 -9.30
C PRO A 107 16.02 -8.09 -8.56
N ASN A 108 16.08 -7.64 -7.30
CA ASN A 108 17.20 -7.93 -6.41
C ASN A 108 16.83 -9.02 -5.38
N PRO A 109 17.19 -10.29 -5.61
CA PRO A 109 16.81 -11.39 -4.73
C PRO A 109 17.37 -11.22 -3.31
N LYS A 110 18.49 -10.52 -3.13
CA LYS A 110 19.08 -10.27 -1.80
C LYS A 110 18.19 -9.41 -0.90
N LEU A 111 17.31 -8.58 -1.47
CA LEU A 111 16.34 -7.82 -0.68
C LEU A 111 15.10 -8.67 -0.34
N CYS A 112 14.72 -9.60 -1.20
CA CYS A 112 13.51 -10.40 -1.00
C CYS A 112 13.70 -11.65 -0.14
N ILE A 113 14.93 -12.03 0.21
CA ILE A 113 15.17 -13.14 1.14
C ILE A 113 14.41 -12.92 2.45
N LYS A 114 13.83 -13.98 2.99
CA LYS A 114 13.07 -13.91 4.25
C LYS A 114 13.92 -13.43 5.43
N GLU A 115 15.24 -13.59 5.42
CA GLU A 115 16.15 -13.13 6.49
C GLU A 115 16.53 -11.65 6.39
N ASN A 116 16.11 -10.93 5.34
CA ASN A 116 16.48 -9.52 5.18
C ASN A 116 15.99 -8.72 6.41
N PRO A 117 16.91 -8.08 7.18
CA PRO A 117 16.54 -7.37 8.40
C PRO A 117 15.68 -6.12 8.13
N ASN A 118 15.61 -5.66 6.88
CA ASN A 118 14.81 -4.50 6.50
C ASN A 118 13.32 -4.84 6.35
N TRP A 119 12.93 -6.13 6.30
CA TRP A 119 11.51 -6.47 6.34
C TRP A 119 10.88 -5.91 7.62
N PRO A 120 9.72 -5.24 7.55
CA PRO A 120 9.18 -4.65 8.74
C PRO A 120 8.74 -5.74 9.75
N SER A 121 8.91 -5.43 11.02
CA SER A 121 8.79 -6.39 12.12
C SER A 121 7.46 -6.24 12.87
N ALA A 122 7.17 -7.20 13.76
CA ALA A 122 6.08 -7.03 14.73
C ALA A 122 6.30 -5.81 15.64
N SER A 123 7.56 -5.47 15.94
CA SER A 123 7.87 -4.26 16.71
C SER A 123 7.49 -2.99 15.95
N ASP A 124 7.78 -2.91 14.64
CA ASP A 124 7.42 -1.73 13.83
C ASP A 124 5.90 -1.57 13.74
N VAL A 125 5.16 -2.66 13.60
CA VAL A 125 3.68 -2.62 13.57
C VAL A 125 3.11 -2.22 14.93
N ASN A 126 3.66 -2.76 16.03
CA ASN A 126 3.25 -2.38 17.38
C ASN A 126 3.58 -0.92 17.67
N GLU A 127 4.73 -0.41 17.24
CA GLU A 127 5.12 0.99 17.36
C GLU A 127 4.10 1.89 16.64
N ALA A 128 3.76 1.56 15.40
CA ALA A 128 2.76 2.30 14.62
C ALA A 128 1.40 2.35 15.32
N ILE A 129 0.82 1.19 15.65
CA ILE A 129 -0.52 1.11 16.26
C ILE A 129 -0.54 1.79 17.65
N ASN A 130 0.61 1.93 18.29
CA ASN A 130 0.72 2.62 19.58
C ASN A 130 0.76 4.14 19.52
N ILE A 131 0.89 4.75 18.35
CA ILE A 131 0.77 6.20 18.18
C ILE A 131 -0.69 6.62 18.42
N GLU A 132 -0.95 7.58 19.31
CA GLU A 132 -2.32 8.01 19.65
C GLU A 132 -2.93 8.95 18.59
N ASP A 133 -2.13 9.83 18.01
CA ASP A 133 -2.58 10.77 16.99
C ASP A 133 -2.70 10.08 15.62
N TYR A 134 -3.88 10.19 14.99
CA TYR A 134 -4.10 9.64 13.65
C TYR A 134 -3.10 10.21 12.64
N ASP A 135 -2.95 11.53 12.65
CA ASP A 135 -1.96 12.24 11.85
C ASP A 135 -1.52 13.50 12.61
N ALA A 136 -0.42 14.10 12.16
CA ALA A 136 0.15 15.30 12.78
C ALA A 136 -0.02 16.52 11.88
N ILE A 137 0.02 17.70 12.50
CA ILE A 137 -0.02 18.99 11.81
C ILE A 137 1.04 19.03 10.70
N ALA A 138 0.65 19.58 9.55
CA ALA A 138 1.25 19.49 8.22
C ALA A 138 0.72 18.37 7.31
N PHE A 139 0.22 17.25 7.85
CA PHE A 139 -0.54 16.24 7.10
C PHE A 139 0.15 15.75 5.80
N ASP A 140 1.47 15.64 5.84
CA ASP A 140 2.35 15.32 4.70
C ASP A 140 3.34 14.21 5.07
N ARG A 141 4.16 13.76 4.12
CA ARG A 141 5.23 12.78 4.33
C ARG A 141 6.36 13.26 5.25
N TYR A 142 6.53 14.57 5.39
CA TYR A 142 7.64 15.21 6.10
C TYR A 142 7.37 15.50 7.59
N VAL A 143 6.33 14.89 8.17
CA VAL A 143 6.02 15.03 9.60
C VAL A 143 7.20 14.57 10.47
N ASN A 144 7.57 15.40 11.46
CA ASN A 144 8.59 15.08 12.44
C ASN A 144 8.06 14.10 13.51
N GLN A 145 8.30 12.81 13.28
CA GLN A 145 7.82 11.71 14.15
C GLN A 145 8.31 11.82 15.60
N SER A 146 9.46 12.45 15.86
CA SER A 146 10.00 12.60 17.23
C SER A 146 9.29 13.70 18.04
N LYS A 147 8.64 14.65 17.39
CA LYS A 147 7.96 15.79 18.03
C LYS A 147 6.46 15.63 18.04
N LYS A 148 5.90 15.23 16.89
CA LYS A 148 4.47 14.99 16.69
C LYS A 148 4.30 13.68 15.91
N PRO A 149 4.29 12.53 16.61
CA PRO A 149 4.09 11.24 15.98
C PRO A 149 2.79 11.22 15.17
N SER A 150 2.82 10.61 14.00
CA SER A 150 1.65 10.43 13.14
C SER A 150 1.50 8.95 12.81
N PHE A 151 0.39 8.35 13.25
CA PHE A 151 0.08 6.96 12.91
C PHE A 151 0.04 6.77 11.40
N ARG A 152 -0.73 7.60 10.68
CA ARG A 152 -0.87 7.55 9.23
C ARG A 152 0.50 7.58 8.55
N ASN A 153 1.33 8.57 8.87
CA ASN A 153 2.60 8.78 8.19
C ASN A 153 3.63 7.68 8.53
N PHE A 154 3.63 7.21 9.78
CA PHE A 154 4.50 6.10 10.19
C PHE A 154 4.09 4.79 9.52
N MET A 155 2.79 4.47 9.51
CA MET A 155 2.22 3.28 8.86
C MET A 155 2.47 3.27 7.34
N GLU A 156 2.24 4.40 6.69
CA GLU A 156 2.55 4.61 5.27
C GLU A 156 4.04 4.42 4.98
N GLY A 157 4.89 4.74 5.97
CA GLY A 157 6.30 4.38 5.95
C GLY A 157 7.22 5.54 5.70
N PHE A 158 6.86 6.75 6.12
CA PHE A 158 7.74 7.92 6.09
C PHE A 158 8.19 8.28 7.51
N VAL A 159 9.49 8.17 7.75
CA VAL A 159 10.13 8.56 9.01
C VAL A 159 11.24 9.54 8.71
N VAL A 160 10.99 10.82 8.97
CA VAL A 160 12.00 11.86 8.83
C VAL A 160 13.04 11.70 9.94
N LYS A 161 14.31 11.58 9.56
CA LYS A 161 15.41 11.66 10.51
C LYS A 161 15.56 13.12 10.97
N SER A 162 15.82 13.33 12.25
CA SER A 162 15.93 14.67 12.85
C SER A 162 17.10 15.49 12.31
N ASP A 163 18.01 14.90 11.52
CA ASP A 163 19.14 15.56 10.86
C ASP A 163 18.65 16.45 9.71
N GLY A 164 18.30 17.69 10.04
CA GLY A 164 17.86 18.70 9.09
C GLY A 164 16.50 19.33 9.41
N CYS A 165 15.84 18.89 10.48
CA CYS A 165 14.71 19.60 11.10
C CYS A 165 15.27 20.63 12.09
N GLU A 166 14.75 21.86 12.11
CA GLU A 166 15.01 22.76 13.24
C GLU A 166 14.43 22.15 14.53
N GLU A 167 15.05 22.44 15.69
CA GLU A 167 14.75 21.75 16.97
C GLU A 167 13.28 21.82 17.39
N ASP A 168 12.53 22.82 16.92
CA ASP A 168 11.11 23.04 17.24
C ASP A 168 10.14 22.82 16.06
N ASP A 169 10.65 22.37 14.91
CA ASP A 169 9.81 22.19 13.73
C ASP A 169 9.00 20.88 13.78
N THR A 170 7.68 21.02 13.64
CA THR A 170 6.73 19.90 13.47
C THR A 170 6.75 19.33 12.05
N LEU A 171 7.32 20.07 11.10
CA LEU A 171 7.40 19.75 9.68
C LEU A 171 8.79 20.07 9.14
N CYS A 172 9.45 19.08 8.55
CA CYS A 172 10.80 19.22 8.01
C CYS A 172 10.73 19.29 6.49
N THR A 173 10.51 20.48 5.93
CA THR A 173 10.48 20.64 4.46
C THR A 173 11.83 21.09 3.91
N PRO A 174 12.10 20.86 2.61
CA PRO A 174 13.28 21.41 1.92
C PRO A 174 13.32 22.94 1.92
N ALA A 175 12.18 23.62 2.08
CA ALA A 175 12.12 25.07 2.17
C ALA A 175 12.60 25.62 3.54
N LYS A 176 12.66 24.76 4.55
CA LYS A 176 13.07 25.09 5.93
C LYS A 176 14.41 24.48 6.34
N SER A 177 15.07 23.76 5.43
CA SER A 177 16.34 23.08 5.70
C SER A 177 17.36 23.42 4.63
N SER A 178 18.63 23.54 5.03
CA SER A 178 19.75 23.73 4.08
C SER A 178 20.05 22.48 3.25
N SER A 179 19.45 21.34 3.57
CA SER A 179 19.52 20.08 2.83
C SER A 179 18.19 19.34 2.83
N MET A 180 17.93 18.49 1.83
CA MET A 180 16.75 17.63 1.80
C MET A 180 16.74 16.74 3.07
N PRO A 181 15.71 16.79 3.92
CA PRO A 181 15.66 15.97 5.12
C PRO A 181 15.65 14.49 4.74
N ALA A 182 16.51 13.69 5.37
CA ALA A 182 16.63 12.28 5.07
C ALA A 182 15.38 11.53 5.55
N VAL A 183 14.57 11.05 4.61
CA VAL A 183 13.38 10.24 4.95
C VAL A 183 13.71 8.76 4.88
N THR A 184 13.61 8.09 6.02
CA THR A 184 13.74 6.63 6.10
C THR A 184 12.41 5.99 5.75
N ARG A 185 12.47 4.86 5.04
CA ARG A 185 11.30 4.06 4.67
C ARG A 185 11.06 2.97 5.70
N LYS A 186 9.80 2.86 6.14
CA LYS A 186 9.33 1.81 7.05
C LYS A 186 8.07 1.14 6.49
N LEU A 187 7.63 0.03 7.10
CA LEU A 187 6.30 -0.56 6.93
C LEU A 187 5.85 -0.67 5.46
N HIS A 188 4.74 -0.02 5.07
CA HIS A 188 4.17 -0.06 3.72
C HIS A 188 5.23 0.23 2.64
N ASN A 189 5.87 1.40 2.70
CA ASN A 189 6.87 1.81 1.71
C ASN A 189 8.03 0.81 1.61
N THR A 190 8.47 0.24 2.73
CA THR A 190 9.57 -0.73 2.71
C THR A 190 9.22 -2.01 1.96
N VAL A 191 7.99 -2.50 2.09
CA VAL A 191 7.56 -3.70 1.34
C VAL A 191 7.51 -3.42 -0.16
N HIS A 192 6.95 -2.27 -0.56
CA HIS A 192 6.98 -1.82 -1.96
C HIS A 192 8.41 -1.77 -2.52
N ILE A 193 9.34 -1.18 -1.76
CA ILE A 193 10.75 -1.03 -2.17
C ILE A 193 11.50 -2.37 -2.19
N ILE A 194 11.27 -3.26 -1.23
CA ILE A 194 11.91 -4.58 -1.22
C ILE A 194 11.48 -5.37 -2.47
N LEU A 195 10.19 -5.37 -2.78
CA LEU A 195 9.64 -6.13 -3.89
C LEU A 195 9.93 -5.52 -5.25
N GLY A 196 10.03 -4.20 -5.36
CA GLY A 196 10.27 -3.56 -6.64
C GLY A 196 11.71 -3.11 -6.89
N VAL A 197 12.50 -2.83 -5.86
CA VAL A 197 13.78 -2.09 -5.94
C VAL A 197 13.57 -0.67 -6.47
N GLY A 198 14.09 0.34 -5.78
CA GLY A 198 13.94 1.75 -6.19
C GLY A 198 13.42 2.64 -5.06
N ASP A 199 12.97 3.83 -5.42
CA ASP A 199 12.63 4.93 -4.51
C ASP A 199 11.16 5.38 -4.62
N LEU A 200 10.27 4.47 -5.05
CA LEU A 200 8.84 4.69 -5.29
C LEU A 200 8.50 5.49 -6.55
N GLU A 201 9.51 5.84 -7.36
CA GLU A 201 9.32 6.42 -8.69
C GLU A 201 9.42 5.34 -9.78
N CYS A 202 8.67 5.55 -10.86
CA CYS A 202 8.69 4.65 -12.02
C CYS A 202 9.92 4.96 -12.88
N SER A 203 10.94 4.11 -12.80
CA SER A 203 12.21 4.26 -13.53
C SER A 203 12.09 3.80 -14.97
N ILE A 204 12.83 4.44 -15.86
CA ILE A 204 13.01 4.01 -17.26
C ILE A 204 13.81 2.71 -17.40
N ALA A 205 14.52 2.30 -16.34
CA ALA A 205 15.36 1.11 -16.31
C ALA A 205 14.54 -0.12 -15.89
N PHE A 206 13.45 -0.40 -16.62
CA PHE A 206 12.43 -1.39 -16.27
C PHE A 206 12.96 -2.81 -16.05
N GLU A 207 14.07 -3.17 -16.68
CA GLU A 207 14.71 -4.47 -16.50
C GLU A 207 15.25 -4.68 -15.07
N TYR A 208 15.49 -3.59 -14.35
CA TYR A 208 16.07 -3.60 -13.00
C TYR A 208 15.07 -3.18 -11.91
N GLN A 209 13.83 -2.86 -12.30
CA GLN A 209 12.75 -2.47 -11.39
C GLN A 209 11.56 -3.44 -11.53
N GLY A 210 11.03 -3.86 -10.39
CA GLY A 210 9.80 -4.62 -10.25
C GLY A 210 8.64 -3.70 -9.93
N VAL A 211 7.42 -4.18 -10.19
CA VAL A 211 6.28 -3.26 -10.29
C VAL A 211 5.81 -2.65 -9.00
N MET A 212 6.07 -3.36 -7.90
CA MET A 212 5.75 -2.90 -6.55
C MET A 212 6.46 -1.61 -6.13
N SER A 213 7.58 -1.20 -6.72
CA SER A 213 8.25 0.07 -6.34
C SER A 213 7.91 1.25 -7.25
N CYS A 214 6.93 1.11 -8.15
CA CYS A 214 6.45 2.20 -8.99
C CYS A 214 5.01 2.53 -8.57
N VAL A 215 4.79 3.70 -7.96
CA VAL A 215 3.47 4.06 -7.39
C VAL A 215 2.34 3.91 -8.43
N ALA A 216 2.54 4.43 -9.64
CA ALA A 216 1.54 4.41 -10.70
C ALA A 216 1.20 3.00 -11.23
N ALA A 217 2.07 2.01 -11.01
CA ALA A 217 1.93 0.70 -11.62
C ALA A 217 2.05 -0.48 -10.64
N SER A 218 2.23 -0.21 -9.35
CA SER A 218 2.29 -1.24 -8.30
C SER A 218 1.08 -2.18 -8.24
N PRO A 219 -0.17 -1.73 -8.53
CA PRO A 219 -1.31 -2.65 -8.58
C PRO A 219 -1.27 -3.67 -9.73
N ASN A 220 -0.34 -3.55 -10.68
CA ASN A 220 -0.11 -4.60 -11.69
C ASN A 220 0.41 -5.90 -11.06
N ASP A 221 1.06 -5.82 -9.89
CA ASP A 221 1.41 -6.99 -9.12
C ASP A 221 0.23 -7.42 -8.23
N PRO A 222 -0.33 -8.64 -8.39
CA PRO A 222 -1.42 -9.12 -7.54
C PRO A 222 -1.09 -9.11 -6.04
N ILE A 223 0.19 -9.17 -5.65
CA ILE A 223 0.60 -9.12 -4.24
C ILE A 223 0.25 -7.78 -3.58
N PHE A 224 0.08 -6.72 -4.37
CA PHE A 224 -0.38 -5.40 -3.93
C PHE A 224 -1.63 -5.51 -3.05
N ILE A 225 -2.62 -6.30 -3.48
CA ILE A 225 -3.89 -6.46 -2.77
C ILE A 225 -3.67 -7.09 -1.38
N ASN A 226 -2.83 -8.12 -1.29
CA ASN A 226 -2.53 -8.77 -0.02
C ASN A 226 -1.71 -7.88 0.91
N HIS A 227 -0.78 -7.10 0.34
CA HIS A 227 0.00 -6.12 1.07
C HIS A 227 -0.90 -5.03 1.67
N HIS A 228 -1.77 -4.42 0.86
CA HIS A 228 -2.68 -3.38 1.34
C HIS A 228 -3.74 -3.91 2.29
N ALA A 229 -4.16 -5.17 2.18
CA ALA A 229 -5.01 -5.80 3.20
C ALA A 229 -4.31 -5.88 4.58
N MET A 230 -2.99 -6.08 4.63
CA MET A 230 -2.24 -5.99 5.89
C MET A 230 -2.21 -4.55 6.43
N ILE A 231 -2.05 -3.55 5.56
CA ILE A 231 -2.11 -2.12 5.95
C ILE A 231 -3.50 -1.74 6.46
N ASP A 232 -4.56 -2.23 5.81
CA ASP A 232 -5.92 -2.01 6.27
C ASP A 232 -6.19 -2.63 7.65
N CYS A 233 -5.63 -3.81 7.90
CA CYS A 233 -5.71 -4.42 9.22
C CYS A 233 -4.92 -3.67 10.30
N MET A 234 -3.84 -2.96 9.94
CA MET A 234 -3.18 -2.03 10.85
C MET A 234 -4.08 -0.84 11.18
N LEU A 235 -4.76 -0.24 10.18
CA LEU A 235 -5.76 0.81 10.41
C LEU A 235 -6.86 0.31 11.34
N GLU A 236 -7.40 -0.89 11.10
CA GLU A 236 -8.47 -1.46 11.92
C GLU A 236 -8.05 -1.65 13.38
N ASN A 237 -6.87 -2.23 13.62
CA ASN A 237 -6.35 -2.41 14.97
C ASN A 237 -6.12 -1.06 15.67
N TRP A 238 -5.68 -0.04 14.94
CA TRP A 238 -5.53 1.32 15.47
C TRP A 238 -6.88 1.97 15.80
N ILE A 239 -7.88 1.86 14.93
CA ILE A 239 -9.23 2.41 15.18
C ILE A 239 -9.86 1.74 16.39
N LYS A 240 -9.79 0.40 16.48
CA LYS A 240 -10.34 -0.35 17.63
C LYS A 240 -9.67 0.04 18.94
N LYS A 241 -8.35 0.26 18.94
CA LYS A 241 -7.61 0.72 20.12
C LYS A 241 -7.99 2.15 20.53
N ASN A 242 -8.08 3.07 19.56
CA ASN A 242 -8.28 4.50 19.80
C ASN A 242 -9.76 4.94 19.67
N LYS A 243 -10.72 4.00 19.76
CA LYS A 243 -12.15 4.25 19.53
C LYS A 243 -12.74 5.41 20.35
N ASP A 244 -12.24 5.61 21.58
CA ASP A 244 -12.77 6.61 22.51
C ASP A 244 -12.26 8.03 22.18
N ILE A 245 -11.17 8.14 21.40
CA ILE A 245 -10.56 9.40 20.96
C ILE A 245 -10.52 9.51 19.44
N LEU A 246 -11.33 8.70 18.74
CA LEU A 246 -11.29 8.57 17.29
C LEU A 246 -11.61 9.89 16.60
N TYR A 247 -10.61 10.46 15.92
CA TYR A 247 -10.75 11.75 15.26
C TYR A 247 -10.01 11.77 13.92
N TYR A 248 -10.78 12.01 12.85
CA TYR A 248 -10.21 12.37 11.55
C TYR A 248 -9.99 13.89 11.50
N PRO A 249 -8.76 14.38 11.21
CA PRO A 249 -8.45 15.79 11.30
C PRO A 249 -9.31 16.68 10.39
N LEU A 250 -9.83 17.77 10.94
CA LEU A 250 -10.51 18.85 10.24
C LEU A 250 -9.59 20.07 10.22
N CYS A 251 -8.80 20.21 9.16
CA CYS A 251 -7.90 21.35 8.98
C CYS A 251 -7.86 21.75 7.50
N GLU A 252 -7.92 23.05 7.22
CA GLU A 252 -7.85 23.59 5.86
C GLU A 252 -6.50 23.34 5.17
N GLN A 253 -5.44 23.14 5.97
CA GLN A 253 -4.09 22.82 5.50
C GLN A 253 -3.97 21.40 4.94
N ILE A 254 -4.95 20.52 5.19
CA ILE A 254 -4.98 19.21 4.55
C ILE A 254 -5.18 19.42 3.04
N ARG A 255 -4.31 18.78 2.25
CA ARG A 255 -4.35 18.83 0.79
C ARG A 255 -5.69 18.33 0.26
N GLU A 256 -6.10 18.89 -0.88
CA GLU A 256 -7.33 18.50 -1.56
C GLU A 256 -7.33 17.01 -1.90
N GLY A 257 -8.50 16.38 -1.73
CA GLY A 257 -8.72 14.94 -1.88
C GLY A 257 -8.15 14.09 -0.75
N HIS A 258 -7.66 14.69 0.33
CA HIS A 258 -7.37 14.01 1.60
C HIS A 258 -8.21 14.56 2.77
N ARG A 259 -9.05 15.59 2.58
CA ARG A 259 -9.83 16.16 3.68
C ARG A 259 -10.95 15.20 4.06
N LYS A 260 -11.40 15.30 5.31
CA LYS A 260 -12.42 14.41 5.90
C LYS A 260 -13.64 14.15 5.01
N TYR A 261 -14.16 15.19 4.37
CA TYR A 261 -15.37 15.13 3.55
C TYR A 261 -15.10 15.24 2.05
N ASP A 262 -13.84 15.21 1.63
CA ASP A 262 -13.53 15.08 0.22
C ASP A 262 -13.96 13.69 -0.25
N TYR A 263 -14.46 13.63 -1.49
CA TYR A 263 -14.77 12.37 -2.12
C TYR A 263 -13.47 11.69 -2.57
N ILE A 264 -13.36 10.39 -2.30
CA ILE A 264 -12.20 9.57 -2.62
C ILE A 264 -12.16 9.36 -4.14
N VAL A 265 -11.20 10.01 -4.79
CA VAL A 265 -11.00 9.95 -6.25
C VAL A 265 -10.38 8.60 -6.64
N PRO A 266 -10.80 7.90 -7.70
CA PRO A 266 -11.88 8.21 -8.64
C PRO A 266 -13.13 7.33 -8.43
N PHE A 267 -13.42 6.89 -7.20
CA PHE A 267 -14.43 5.85 -6.96
C PHE A 267 -15.86 6.33 -7.28
N MET A 268 -16.65 5.38 -7.81
CA MET A 268 -18.08 5.52 -8.03
C MET A 268 -18.81 4.28 -7.47
N PRO A 269 -19.89 4.44 -6.68
CA PRO A 269 -20.47 5.69 -6.17
C PRO A 269 -19.50 6.52 -5.31
N LEU A 270 -19.89 7.76 -4.99
CA LEU A 270 -19.03 8.66 -4.23
C LEU A 270 -18.95 8.22 -2.76
N TYR A 271 -17.72 8.06 -2.28
CA TYR A 271 -17.39 7.77 -0.87
C TYR A 271 -16.47 8.86 -0.34
N THR A 272 -16.61 9.21 0.93
CA THR A 272 -15.74 10.18 1.62
C THR A 272 -14.76 9.47 2.54
N HIS A 273 -13.64 10.13 2.85
CA HIS A 273 -12.71 9.61 3.87
C HIS A 273 -13.40 9.39 5.21
N HIS A 274 -14.34 10.26 5.60
CA HIS A 274 -15.15 10.09 6.81
C HIS A 274 -15.91 8.77 6.84
N GLN A 275 -16.53 8.36 5.73
CA GLN A 275 -17.28 7.11 5.65
C GLN A 275 -16.36 5.89 5.76
N MET A 276 -15.16 5.97 5.19
CA MET A 276 -14.17 4.89 5.23
C MET A 276 -13.39 4.81 6.55
N PHE A 277 -13.38 5.90 7.33
CA PHE A 277 -12.75 5.99 8.64
C PHE A 277 -13.65 5.42 9.75
N ASN A 278 -13.96 4.13 9.65
CA ASN A 278 -14.83 3.41 10.59
C ASN A 278 -14.28 2.00 10.88
N THR A 279 -14.84 1.27 11.84
CA THR A 279 -14.41 -0.11 12.11
C THR A 279 -14.82 -1.07 11.00
N SER A 280 -14.02 -2.13 10.79
CA SER A 280 -14.25 -3.18 9.79
C SER A 280 -15.63 -3.84 9.90
N ASP A 281 -16.17 -3.89 11.12
CA ASP A 281 -17.50 -4.44 11.42
C ASP A 281 -18.61 -3.71 10.63
N ASN A 282 -18.47 -2.39 10.40
CA ASN A 282 -19.42 -1.61 9.60
C ASN A 282 -19.36 -1.94 8.10
N PHE A 283 -18.30 -2.59 7.65
CA PHE A 283 -18.08 -3.01 6.27
C PHE A 283 -18.27 -4.53 6.09
N GLY A 284 -18.45 -5.29 7.17
CA GLY A 284 -18.74 -6.73 7.12
C GLY A 284 -17.51 -7.63 6.95
N TYR A 285 -16.34 -7.19 7.42
CA TYR A 285 -15.13 -8.00 7.48
C TYR A 285 -14.42 -7.87 8.83
N GLU A 286 -13.50 -8.79 9.10
CA GLU A 286 -12.71 -8.84 10.31
C GLU A 286 -11.22 -8.92 9.95
N CYS A 287 -10.39 -8.28 10.77
CA CYS A 287 -8.95 -8.37 10.71
C CYS A 287 -8.41 -9.17 11.90
N PRO A 288 -7.24 -9.83 11.74
CA PRO A 288 -6.57 -10.48 12.85
C PRO A 288 -6.15 -9.44 13.92
N ASP A 289 -6.05 -9.90 15.16
CA ASP A 289 -5.39 -9.16 16.22
C ASP A 289 -3.88 -9.14 15.95
N LEU A 290 -3.37 -7.96 15.60
CA LEU A 290 -1.97 -7.77 15.26
C LEU A 290 -1.04 -7.67 16.48
N PHE A 291 -1.58 -7.51 17.69
CA PHE A 291 -0.78 -7.58 18.93
C PHE A 291 -0.53 -9.02 19.37
N SER A 292 -1.41 -9.95 18.98
CA SER A 292 -1.25 -11.36 19.31
C SER A 292 -0.10 -11.98 18.51
N THR A 293 0.77 -12.74 19.19
CA THR A 293 1.82 -13.55 18.55
C THR A 293 1.29 -14.83 17.92
N GLN A 294 -0.02 -15.11 18.03
CA GLN A 294 -0.65 -16.26 17.43
C GLN A 294 -1.20 -15.90 16.06
N ALA A 295 -0.37 -16.07 15.04
CA ALA A 295 -0.83 -16.14 13.66
C ALA A 295 -1.89 -17.26 13.57
N THR A 296 -3.17 -16.90 13.57
CA THR A 296 -4.23 -17.85 13.30
C THR A 296 -4.23 -18.03 11.78
N ILE A 297 -3.40 -18.94 11.28
CA ILE A 297 -3.54 -19.43 9.91
C ILE A 297 -4.83 -20.27 9.91
N LYS A 298 -5.99 -19.60 9.80
CA LYS A 298 -7.10 -20.21 9.11
C LYS A 298 -6.69 -20.23 7.66
N ALA A 299 -6.00 -21.30 7.26
CA ALA A 299 -5.89 -21.70 5.87
C ALA A 299 -7.32 -21.98 5.40
N SER A 300 -8.06 -20.93 5.11
CA SER A 300 -9.29 -21.08 4.37
C SER A 300 -8.87 -21.56 3.00
N THR A 301 -9.52 -22.60 2.53
CA THR A 301 -9.44 -23.16 1.18
C THR A 301 -9.73 -22.12 0.06
N THR A 302 -9.91 -20.84 0.40
CA THR A 302 -10.20 -19.68 -0.46
C THR A 302 -9.04 -19.26 -1.38
N PHE A 303 -7.79 -19.66 -1.13
CA PHE A 303 -6.67 -19.21 -2.00
C PHE A 303 -6.82 -19.70 -3.45
N VAL A 304 -7.45 -20.86 -3.65
CA VAL A 304 -7.78 -21.41 -4.99
C VAL A 304 -8.87 -20.58 -5.71
N MET A 305 -9.69 -19.82 -4.99
CA MET A 305 -10.76 -19.01 -5.58
C MET A 305 -10.28 -17.64 -6.08
N ILE A 306 -9.22 -17.07 -5.49
CA ILE A 306 -8.57 -15.84 -6.01
C ILE A 306 -7.99 -16.12 -7.39
N VAL A 307 -7.33 -17.26 -7.50
CA VAL A 307 -6.74 -17.81 -8.72
C VAL A 307 -7.80 -17.97 -9.83
N ALA A 308 -8.97 -18.53 -9.51
CA ALA A 308 -10.07 -18.68 -10.47
C ALA A 308 -10.76 -17.35 -10.80
N ALA A 309 -10.92 -16.43 -9.84
CA ALA A 309 -11.57 -15.13 -10.04
C ALA A 309 -10.77 -14.21 -10.96
N VAL A 310 -9.46 -14.12 -10.72
CA VAL A 310 -8.54 -13.31 -11.51
C VAL A 310 -8.44 -13.89 -12.94
N ALA A 311 -8.42 -15.22 -13.10
CA ALA A 311 -8.50 -15.86 -14.42
C ALA A 311 -9.85 -15.61 -15.13
N LEU A 312 -10.98 -15.57 -14.40
CA LEU A 312 -12.30 -15.31 -14.99
C LEU A 312 -12.42 -13.85 -15.48
N ILE A 313 -11.93 -12.89 -14.70
CA ILE A 313 -11.91 -11.46 -15.09
C ILE A 313 -11.10 -11.26 -16.39
N MET A 314 -10.02 -12.02 -16.56
CA MET A 314 -9.16 -11.98 -17.77
C MET A 314 -9.78 -12.67 -19.01
N THR A 315 -10.90 -13.38 -18.87
CA THR A 315 -11.62 -13.97 -20.03
C THR A 315 -12.80 -13.12 -20.51
N VAL A 316 -13.13 -12.05 -19.79
CA VAL A 316 -14.30 -11.19 -20.05
C VAL A 316 -13.91 -9.82 -20.63
N PHE A 317 -12.60 -9.56 -20.84
CA PHE A 317 -12.10 -8.38 -21.54
C PHE A 317 -11.14 -8.73 -22.68
#